data_AF-A0AAV6D437-F1
#
_entry.id   AF-A0AAV6D437-F1
#
_cell.length_a   1.000
_cell.length_b   1.000
_cell.length_c   1.000
_cell.angle_alpha   90.00
_cell.angle_beta   90.00
_cell.angle_gamma   90.00
#
_symmetry.space_group_name_H-M   'P 1'
#
loop_
_entity.id
_entity.type
_entity.pdbx_description
1 polymer ?
#
loop_
_entity_poly.entity_id
_entity_poly.type
_entity_poly.pdbx_seq_one_letter_code
_entity_poly.pdbx_strand_id
1 'polypeptide(L)'
;GTFEEAGELESPRPSALEFHLLKLLLLHDELIPQAALHLDLNWILHPLVRQIVQQRLSAQKNETWKTLAAFLDECDSVEMRNLVTEAVAEERKIPNPEIQLADVVLKLRNQFLDRQIASLTQKAGQPQISDAEKIDLLRDQQKLREQKRAPLIAK
;
A
#
# COMPACT_ATOMS: atom_id res chain seq x y z
N GLY A 1 -29.00 -8.23 32.15
CA GLY A 1 -29.22 -7.07 31.28
C GLY A 1 -28.49 -7.35 30.00
N THR A 2 -29.24 -7.56 28.93
CA THR A 2 -28.82 -7.74 27.55
C THR A 2 -27.97 -6.58 27.07
N PHE A 3 -26.79 -6.86 26.52
CA PHE A 3 -26.17 -6.10 25.43
C PHE A 3 -25.39 -7.09 24.57
N GLU A 4 -26.10 -7.73 23.65
CA GLU A 4 -25.53 -8.16 22.38
C GLU A 4 -25.35 -6.89 21.54
N GLU A 5 -24.12 -6.48 21.28
CA GLU A 5 -23.80 -5.63 20.13
C GLU A 5 -22.69 -6.32 19.34
N ALA A 6 -23.14 -6.80 18.19
CA ALA A 6 -22.46 -7.23 16.98
C ALA A 6 -20.93 -7.19 16.96
N GLY A 7 -20.34 -8.26 16.40
CA GLY A 7 -19.00 -8.21 15.85
C GLY A 7 -18.90 -7.06 14.85
N GLU A 8 -18.38 -5.93 15.29
CA GLU A 8 -17.71 -4.97 14.42
C GLU A 8 -16.72 -5.81 13.61
N LEU A 9 -16.93 -5.82 12.30
CA LEU A 9 -16.03 -6.43 11.33
C LEU A 9 -14.62 -5.95 11.68
N GLU A 10 -13.84 -6.82 12.33
CA GLU A 10 -12.45 -6.56 12.66
C GLU A 10 -11.66 -6.54 11.34
N SER A 11 -11.80 -5.46 10.57
CA SER A 11 -10.97 -5.18 9.42
C SER A 11 -9.53 -5.25 9.93
N PRO A 12 -8.72 -6.20 9.46
CA PRO A 12 -7.43 -6.54 10.06
C PRO A 12 -6.57 -5.29 10.06
N ARG A 13 -6.14 -4.78 11.24
CA ARG A 13 -5.45 -3.48 11.35
C ARG A 13 -4.38 -3.31 10.27
N PRO A 14 -4.30 -2.13 9.63
CA PRO A 14 -3.28 -1.88 8.62
C PRO A 14 -1.89 -2.08 9.19
N SER A 15 -0.97 -2.57 8.36
CA SER A 15 0.41 -2.70 8.76
C SER A 15 0.98 -1.33 9.09
N ALA A 16 1.94 -1.24 10.01
CA ALA A 16 2.59 0.03 10.35
C ALA A 16 3.13 0.79 9.13
N LEU A 17 3.58 0.07 8.08
CA LEU A 17 4.03 0.65 6.81
C LEU A 17 2.89 1.30 6.01
N GLU A 18 1.75 0.63 5.94
CA GLU A 18 0.56 1.09 5.22
C GLU A 18 -0.03 2.32 5.91
N PHE A 19 -0.06 2.30 7.25
CA PHE A 19 -0.47 3.45 8.04
C PHE A 19 0.49 4.63 7.88
N HIS A 20 1.79 4.38 7.85
CA HIS A 20 2.79 5.43 7.62
C HIS A 20 2.70 6.03 6.22
N LEU A 21 2.40 5.22 5.20
CA LEU A 21 2.10 5.69 3.86
C LEU A 21 0.90 6.65 3.86
N LEU A 22 -0.21 6.25 4.49
CA LEU A 22 -1.39 7.10 4.60
C LEU A 22 -1.04 8.44 5.23
N LYS A 23 -0.31 8.41 6.34
CA LYS A 23 0.12 9.61 7.03
C LYS A 23 0.93 10.53 6.11
N LEU A 24 1.90 9.99 5.36
CA LEU A 24 2.67 10.78 4.40
C LEU A 24 1.79 11.42 3.33
N LEU A 25 0.85 10.67 2.76
CA LEU A 25 -0.05 11.18 1.71
C LEU A 25 -1.07 12.19 2.25
N LEU A 26 -1.51 12.05 3.50
CA LEU A 26 -2.48 12.97 4.10
C LEU A 26 -1.83 14.26 4.61
N LEU A 27 -0.61 14.18 5.15
CA LEU A 27 0.11 15.35 5.67
C LEU A 27 0.92 16.09 4.61
N HIS A 28 1.38 15.41 3.56
CA HIS A 28 2.27 15.97 2.54
C HIS A 28 1.66 15.81 1.14
N ASP A 29 0.77 16.75 0.77
CA ASP A 29 0.17 16.83 -0.57
C ASP A 29 1.22 16.93 -1.70
N GLU A 30 2.36 17.55 -1.42
CA GLU A 30 3.49 17.68 -2.36
C GLU A 30 4.06 16.33 -2.81
N LEU A 31 3.91 15.29 -1.98
CA LEU A 31 4.42 13.95 -2.27
C LEU A 31 3.44 13.08 -3.03
N ILE A 32 2.17 13.49 -3.13
CA ILE A 32 1.12 12.78 -3.87
C ILE A 32 1.50 12.50 -5.33
N PRO A 33 1.99 13.46 -6.14
CA PRO A 33 2.37 13.17 -7.52
C PRO A 33 3.52 12.15 -7.62
N GLN A 34 4.48 12.21 -6.71
CA GLN A 34 5.61 11.28 -6.68
C GLN A 34 5.16 9.88 -6.23
N ALA A 35 4.26 9.82 -5.24
CA ALA A 35 3.61 8.59 -4.85
C ALA A 35 2.79 8.02 -6.02
N ALA A 36 1.99 8.82 -6.73
CA ALA A 36 1.22 8.36 -7.89
C ALA A 36 2.09 7.75 -8.99
N LEU A 37 3.32 8.25 -9.16
CA LEU A 37 4.25 7.77 -10.17
C LEU A 37 4.93 6.44 -9.79
N HIS A 38 5.23 6.25 -8.49
CA HIS A 38 6.06 5.14 -8.01
C HIS A 38 5.34 4.09 -7.16
N LEU A 39 4.22 4.45 -6.54
CA LEU A 39 3.42 3.59 -5.68
C LEU A 39 2.36 2.87 -6.50
N ASP A 40 2.35 1.55 -6.42
CA ASP A 40 1.28 0.74 -7.00
C ASP A 40 0.27 0.31 -5.93
N LEU A 41 -1.03 0.48 -6.24
CA LEU A 41 -2.13 0.08 -5.35
C LEU A 41 -2.15 -1.43 -5.07
N ASN A 42 -1.57 -2.25 -5.96
CA ASN A 42 -1.46 -3.70 -5.77
C ASN A 42 -0.45 -4.09 -4.68
N TRP A 43 0.44 -3.18 -4.26
CA TRP A 43 1.38 -3.46 -3.18
C TRP A 43 0.74 -3.34 -1.79
N ILE A 44 -0.38 -2.63 -1.70
CA ILE A 44 -1.15 -2.44 -0.48
C ILE A 44 -2.05 -3.67 -0.29
N LEU A 45 -1.92 -4.35 0.84
CA LEU A 45 -2.76 -5.50 1.16
C LEU A 45 -4.11 -5.07 1.68
N HIS A 46 -4.08 -4.03 2.52
CA HIS A 46 -5.24 -3.64 3.28
C HIS A 46 -6.24 -2.94 2.35
N PRO A 47 -7.46 -3.48 2.20
CA PRO A 47 -8.44 -2.93 1.27
C PRO A 47 -8.81 -1.47 1.59
N LEU A 48 -9.03 -1.13 2.87
CA LEU A 48 -9.32 0.25 3.27
C LEU A 48 -8.18 1.23 2.94
N VAL A 49 -6.93 0.89 3.28
CA VAL A 49 -5.78 1.73 2.94
C VAL A 49 -5.70 1.94 1.43
N ARG A 50 -5.85 0.87 0.65
CA ARG A 50 -5.80 0.93 -0.80
C ARG A 50 -6.90 1.83 -1.35
N GLN A 51 -8.11 1.76 -0.81
CA GLN A 51 -9.23 2.65 -1.18
C GLN A 51 -8.93 4.10 -0.82
N ILE A 52 -8.46 4.39 0.40
CA ILE A 52 -8.10 5.75 0.82
C ILE A 52 -7.03 6.34 -0.10
N VAL A 53 -5.95 5.59 -0.35
CA VAL A 53 -4.87 6.00 -1.25
C VAL A 53 -5.40 6.22 -2.68
N GLN A 54 -6.21 5.30 -3.20
CA GLN A 54 -6.81 5.44 -4.53
C GLN A 54 -7.68 6.70 -4.64
N GLN A 55 -8.54 6.96 -3.65
CA GLN A 55 -9.37 8.16 -3.60
C GLN A 55 -8.49 9.41 -3.54
N ARG A 56 -7.46 9.41 -2.68
CA ARG A 56 -6.50 10.51 -2.54
C ARG A 56 -5.78 10.84 -3.84
N LEU A 57 -5.25 9.82 -4.52
CA LEU A 57 -4.56 9.95 -5.81
C LEU A 57 -5.53 10.42 -6.90
N SER A 58 -6.76 9.92 -6.90
CA SER A 58 -7.79 10.32 -7.86
C SER A 58 -8.24 11.76 -7.63
N ALA A 59 -8.41 12.18 -6.37
CA ALA A 59 -8.78 13.53 -6.03
C ALA A 59 -7.69 14.54 -6.41
N GLN A 60 -6.42 14.19 -6.23
CA GLN A 60 -5.31 15.02 -6.71
C GLN A 60 -5.25 15.07 -8.24
N LYS A 61 -5.42 13.92 -8.91
CA LYS A 61 -5.40 13.84 -10.39
C LYS A 61 -6.53 14.63 -11.04
N ASN A 62 -7.71 14.65 -10.43
CA ASN A 62 -8.85 15.43 -10.90
C ASN A 62 -8.84 16.87 -10.37
N GLU A 63 -7.81 17.26 -9.60
CA GLU A 63 -7.71 18.57 -8.92
C GLU A 63 -8.95 18.87 -8.05
N THR A 64 -9.66 17.84 -7.62
CA THR A 64 -10.85 17.93 -6.75
C THR A 64 -10.50 17.87 -5.27
N TRP A 65 -9.24 17.57 -4.94
CA TRP A 65 -8.79 17.61 -3.55
C TRP A 65 -8.91 19.01 -2.97
N LYS A 66 -9.76 19.16 -1.95
CA LYS A 66 -9.95 20.44 -1.24
C LYS A 66 -9.26 20.43 0.11
N THR A 67 -9.75 19.61 1.03
CA THR A 67 -9.27 19.53 2.40
C THR A 67 -9.46 18.12 2.94
N LEU A 68 -8.67 17.77 3.95
CA LEU A 68 -8.83 16.51 4.68
C LEU A 68 -10.25 16.33 5.25
N ALA A 69 -10.88 17.40 5.72
CA ALA A 69 -12.23 17.35 6.26
C ALA A 69 -13.27 17.01 5.19
N ALA A 70 -13.15 17.56 3.98
CA ALA A 70 -14.01 17.19 2.85
C ALA A 70 -13.79 15.72 2.46
N PHE A 71 -12.53 15.27 2.45
CA PHE A 71 -12.20 13.88 2.19
C PHE A 71 -12.78 12.92 3.24
N LEU A 72 -12.75 13.30 4.52
CA LEU A 72 -13.39 12.55 5.60
C LEU A 72 -14.91 12.49 5.42
N ASP A 73 -15.54 13.55 4.91
CA ASP A 73 -16.97 13.58 4.59
C ASP A 73 -17.31 12.65 3.41
N GLU A 74 -16.43 12.57 2.42
CA GLU A 74 -16.52 11.64 1.28
C GLU A 74 -16.20 10.18 1.64
N CYS A 75 -15.67 9.91 2.85
CA CYS A 75 -15.39 8.55 3.29
C CYS A 75 -16.68 7.87 3.78
N ASP A 76 -17.28 7.02 2.94
CA ASP A 76 -18.48 6.23 3.27
C ASP A 76 -18.33 5.35 4.53
N SER A 77 -17.11 4.90 4.84
CA SER A 77 -16.87 3.98 5.96
C SER A 77 -16.36 4.70 7.21
N VAL A 78 -16.95 4.39 8.36
CA VAL A 78 -16.49 4.86 9.69
C VAL A 78 -15.03 4.43 9.94
N GLU A 79 -14.66 3.22 9.54
CA GLU A 79 -13.28 2.71 9.68
C GLU A 79 -12.27 3.52 8.88
N MET A 80 -12.61 3.97 7.67
CA MET A 80 -11.73 4.85 6.88
C MET A 80 -11.53 6.18 7.58
N ARG A 81 -12.62 6.78 8.09
CA ARG A 81 -12.56 8.04 8.83
C ARG A 81 -11.69 7.88 10.08
N ASN A 82 -11.88 6.81 10.85
CA ASN A 82 -11.03 6.52 12.01
C ASN A 82 -9.56 6.40 11.63
N LEU A 83 -9.21 5.63 10.60
CA LEU A 83 -7.82 5.47 10.16
C LEU A 83 -7.18 6.78 9.71
N VAL A 84 -7.92 7.59 8.95
CA VAL A 84 -7.47 8.90 8.50
C VAL A 84 -7.27 9.84 9.69
N THR A 85 -8.24 9.88 10.62
CA THR A 85 -8.17 10.66 11.85
C THR A 85 -7.00 10.24 12.73
N GLU A 86 -6.78 8.94 12.93
CA GLU A 86 -5.63 8.41 13.68
C GLU A 86 -4.31 8.80 13.01
N ALA A 87 -4.22 8.68 11.68
CA ALA A 87 -3.00 9.01 10.94
C ALA A 87 -2.61 10.49 11.05
N VAL A 88 -3.60 11.39 11.07
CA VAL A 88 -3.34 12.82 11.23
C VAL A 88 -3.21 13.28 12.68
N ALA A 89 -3.93 12.62 13.60
CA ALA A 89 -3.80 12.88 15.03
C ALA A 89 -2.45 12.42 15.57
N GLU A 90 -1.85 11.39 14.97
CA GLU A 90 -0.49 10.99 15.29
C GLU A 90 0.53 11.96 14.66
N GLU A 91 0.75 13.11 15.29
CA GLU A 91 1.70 14.17 14.90
C GLU A 91 3.18 13.83 15.09
N ARG A 92 3.58 12.54 15.06
CA ARG A 92 5.01 12.19 15.08
C ARG A 92 5.73 12.91 13.94
N LYS A 93 6.71 13.76 14.28
CA LYS A 93 7.55 14.46 13.31
C LYS A 93 8.14 13.45 12.33
N ILE A 94 7.85 13.61 11.04
CA ILE A 94 8.40 12.81 9.96
C ILE A 94 9.62 13.57 9.42
N PRO A 95 10.85 13.24 9.86
CA PRO A 95 12.04 13.82 9.27
C PRO A 95 12.16 13.36 7.81
N ASN A 96 12.34 14.29 6.87
CA ASN A 96 12.51 14.03 5.43
C ASN A 96 11.38 13.15 4.84
N PRO A 97 10.17 13.72 4.63
CA PRO A 97 9.00 12.95 4.23
C PRO A 97 9.18 12.31 2.83
N GLU A 98 9.96 12.93 1.94
CA GLU A 98 10.36 12.37 0.64
C GLU A 98 11.12 11.04 0.78
N ILE A 99 12.14 11.01 1.66
CA ILE A 99 12.95 9.81 1.91
C ILE A 99 12.09 8.71 2.53
N GLN A 100 11.22 9.09 3.46
CA GLN A 100 10.32 8.11 4.10
C GLN A 100 9.28 7.56 3.13
N LEU A 101 8.73 8.38 2.23
CA LEU A 101 7.87 7.89 1.16
C LEU A 101 8.64 6.89 0.30
N ALA A 102 9.83 7.24 -0.19
CA ALA A 102 10.64 6.35 -1.00
C ALA A 102 10.97 5.03 -0.29
N ASP A 103 11.29 5.07 1.01
CA ASP A 103 11.55 3.88 1.84
C ASP A 103 10.30 3.01 2.02
N VAL A 104 9.14 3.61 2.30
CA VAL A 104 7.87 2.88 2.43
C VAL A 104 7.46 2.25 1.10
N VAL A 105 7.53 3.01 0.01
CA VAL A 105 7.26 2.56 -1.36
C VAL A 105 8.20 1.40 -1.72
N LEU A 106 9.49 1.51 -1.41
CA LEU A 106 10.47 0.43 -1.58
C LEU A 106 10.10 -0.82 -0.78
N LYS A 107 9.74 -0.66 0.49
CA LYS A 107 9.37 -1.78 1.38
C LYS A 107 8.08 -2.47 0.90
N LEU A 108 7.08 -1.71 0.50
CA LEU A 108 5.83 -2.23 -0.08
C LEU A 108 6.11 -3.00 -1.37
N ARG A 109 6.89 -2.43 -2.28
CA ARG A 109 7.36 -3.10 -3.50
C ARG A 109 8.08 -4.40 -3.16
N ASN A 110 9.02 -4.36 -2.22
CA ASN A 110 9.80 -5.53 -1.83
C ASN A 110 8.92 -6.63 -1.24
N GLN A 111 7.94 -6.30 -0.40
CA GLN A 111 6.98 -7.27 0.12
C GLN A 111 6.12 -7.89 -0.99
N PHE A 112 5.65 -7.07 -1.93
CA PHE A 112 4.89 -7.56 -3.07
C PHE A 112 5.73 -8.50 -3.96
N LEU A 113 6.95 -8.10 -4.29
CA LEU A 113 7.89 -8.92 -5.05
C LEU A 113 8.20 -10.24 -4.34
N ASP A 114 8.39 -10.21 -3.02
CA ASP A 114 8.65 -11.40 -2.21
C ASP A 114 7.48 -12.40 -2.27
N ARG A 115 6.24 -11.89 -2.16
CA ARG A 115 5.04 -12.73 -2.30
C ARG A 115 4.86 -13.28 -3.71
N GLN A 116 5.11 -12.48 -4.74
CA GLN A 116 5.08 -12.95 -6.13
C GLN A 116 6.12 -14.07 -6.32
N ILE A 117 7.35 -13.87 -5.85
CA ILE A 117 8.42 -14.88 -5.90
C ILE A 117 7.99 -16.16 -5.16
N ALA A 118 7.43 -16.04 -3.95
CA ALA A 118 6.96 -17.19 -3.17
C ALA A 118 5.82 -17.93 -3.88
N SER A 119 4.86 -17.21 -4.46
CA SER A 119 3.73 -17.78 -5.22
C SER A 119 4.22 -18.50 -6.48
N LEU A 120 5.12 -17.88 -7.26
CA LEU A 120 5.75 -18.50 -8.43
C LEU A 120 6.55 -19.74 -8.04
N THR A 121 7.28 -19.71 -6.92
CA THR A 121 8.04 -20.85 -6.40
C THR A 121 7.11 -22.00 -6.01
N GLN A 122 6.02 -21.70 -5.31
CA GLN A 122 5.02 -22.69 -4.94
C GLN A 122 4.37 -23.30 -6.18
N LYS A 123 3.99 -22.47 -7.16
CA LYS A 123 3.43 -22.92 -8.44
C LYS A 123 4.44 -23.82 -9.15
N ALA A 124 5.67 -23.38 -9.36
CA ALA A 124 6.74 -24.13 -10.03
C ALA A 124 7.01 -25.52 -9.40
N GLY A 125 6.79 -25.66 -8.09
CA GLY A 125 6.89 -26.93 -7.36
C GLY A 125 5.69 -27.87 -7.53
N GLN A 126 4.57 -27.42 -8.13
CA GLN A 126 3.40 -28.27 -8.31
C GLN A 126 3.65 -29.31 -9.42
N PRO A 127 3.22 -30.57 -9.21
CA PRO A 127 3.38 -31.63 -10.21
C PRO A 127 2.45 -31.50 -11.42
N GLN A 128 1.48 -30.57 -11.38
CA GLN A 128 0.43 -30.41 -12.39
C GLN A 128 0.80 -29.47 -13.55
N ILE A 129 1.90 -28.72 -13.43
CA ILE A 129 2.37 -27.79 -14.47
C ILE A 129 3.43 -28.45 -15.36
N SER A 130 3.30 -28.23 -16.66
CA SER A 130 4.22 -28.71 -17.68
C SER A 130 5.61 -28.10 -17.52
N ASP A 131 6.64 -28.79 -18.04
CA ASP A 131 8.03 -28.31 -17.99
C ASP A 131 8.22 -26.95 -18.66
N ALA A 132 7.47 -26.66 -19.73
CA ALA A 132 7.47 -25.34 -20.38
C ALA A 132 6.99 -24.22 -19.44
N GLU A 133 5.88 -24.45 -18.73
CA GLU A 133 5.31 -23.51 -17.75
C GLU A 133 6.27 -23.34 -16.56
N LYS A 134 6.90 -24.43 -16.09
CA LYS A 134 7.93 -24.35 -15.03
C LYS A 134 9.11 -23.49 -15.45
N ILE A 135 9.60 -23.62 -16.68
CA ILE A 135 10.70 -22.81 -17.19
C ILE A 135 10.30 -21.33 -17.26
N ASP A 136 9.08 -21.02 -17.71
CA ASP A 136 8.60 -19.63 -17.75
C ASP A 136 8.47 -19.01 -16.36
N LEU A 137 7.86 -19.74 -15.41
CA LEU A 137 7.73 -19.32 -14.01
C LEU A 137 9.10 -19.08 -13.34
N LEU A 138 10.10 -19.93 -13.62
CA LEU A 138 11.46 -19.77 -13.11
C LEU A 138 12.18 -18.56 -13.73
N ARG A 139 11.96 -18.27 -15.02
CA ARG A 139 12.48 -17.07 -15.67
C ARG A 139 11.86 -15.80 -15.08
N ASP A 140 10.56 -15.81 -14.84
CA ASP A 140 9.86 -14.67 -14.24
C ASP A 140 10.32 -14.44 -12.79
N GLN A 141 10.52 -15.53 -12.02
CA GLN A 141 11.13 -15.47 -10.69
C GLN A 141 12.52 -14.82 -10.74
N GLN A 142 13.35 -15.18 -11.71
CA GLN A 142 14.71 -14.64 -11.82
C GLN A 142 14.67 -13.14 -12.12
N LYS A 143 13.82 -12.70 -13.06
CA LYS A 143 13.59 -11.27 -13.34
C LYS A 143 13.10 -10.50 -12.12
N LEU A 144 12.16 -11.05 -11.35
CA LEU A 144 11.66 -10.43 -10.13
C LEU A 144 12.74 -10.32 -9.04
N ARG A 145 13.60 -11.34 -8.92
CA ARG A 145 14.75 -11.31 -7.99
C ARG A 145 15.79 -10.29 -8.41
N GLU A 146 16.05 -10.14 -9.71
CA GLU A 146 16.91 -9.09 -10.24
C GLU A 146 16.33 -7.70 -9.98
N GLN A 147 15.03 -7.50 -10.19
CA GLN A 147 14.33 -6.26 -9.83
C GLN A 147 14.37 -5.94 -8.33
N LYS A 148 14.30 -6.96 -7.46
CA LYS A 148 14.45 -6.80 -6.00
C LYS A 148 15.90 -6.46 -5.61
N ARG A 149 16.90 -6.98 -6.35
CA ARG A 149 18.32 -6.65 -6.14
C ARG A 149 18.71 -5.31 -6.74
N ALA A 150 17.95 -4.79 -7.71
CA ALA A 150 18.16 -3.48 -8.27
C ALA A 150 17.86 -2.41 -7.19
N PRO A 151 18.84 -1.56 -6.84
CA PRO A 151 18.60 -0.47 -5.91
C PRO A 151 17.61 0.53 -6.54
N LEU A 152 16.60 0.98 -5.79
CA LEU A 152 15.67 2.02 -6.25
C LEU A 152 16.34 3.40 -6.34
N ILE A 153 17.50 3.57 -5.70
CA ILE A 153 18.31 4.78 -5.77
C ILE A 153 19.71 4.32 -6.15
N ALA A 154 20.14 4.58 -7.39
CA ALA A 154 21.55 4.58 -7.71
C ALA A 154 22.20 5.61 -6.79
N LYS A 155 23.03 5.12 -5.86
CA LYS A 155 23.71 5.93 -4.85
C LYS A 155 24.65 6.94 -5.51
#